data_AF-A0A842NEC8-F1
#
_entry.id   AF-A0A842NEC8-F1
#
_cell.length_a   1.000
_cell.length_b   1.000
_cell.length_c   1.000
_cell.angle_alpha   90.00
_cell.angle_beta   90.00
_cell.angle_gamma   90.00
#
_symmetry.space_group_name_H-M   'P 1'
#
loop_
_entity.id
_entity.type
_entity.pdbx_description
1 polymer ?
#
loop_
_entity_poly.entity_id
_entity_poly.type
_entity_poly.pdbx_seq_one_letter_code
_entity_poly.pdbx_strand_id
1 'polypeptide(L)'
;DFEIQELCKHAKALQNKGANAMISLATLNQAKVSSKELQRITAKIRLALPNISIMVSGRERERDKLFPLIDYVGTGGVTFPGGRTVHKNSESLVKQFNLGDTRTPKEIISFLKSININVKE
;
A
#
# COMPACT_ATOMS: atom_id res chain seq x y z
N ASP A 1 5.80 8.00 -16.40
CA ASP A 1 6.32 9.26 -15.81
C ASP A 1 5.26 10.36 -15.74
N PHE A 2 4.42 10.57 -16.76
CA PHE A 2 3.31 11.53 -16.71
C PHE A 2 2.40 11.36 -15.48
N GLU A 3 1.90 10.15 -15.22
CA GLU A 3 1.03 9.87 -14.06
C GLU A 3 1.70 10.22 -12.72
N ILE A 4 3.01 9.95 -12.59
CA ILE A 4 3.77 10.28 -11.39
C ILE A 4 3.83 11.80 -11.20
N GLN A 5 4.09 12.54 -12.28
CA GLN A 5 4.15 14.00 -12.24
C GLN A 5 2.79 14.61 -11.85
N GLU A 6 1.70 14.15 -12.45
CA GLU A 6 0.36 14.64 -12.15
C GLU A 6 -0.07 14.27 -10.73
N LEU A 7 0.24 13.07 -10.26
CA LEU A 7 0.02 12.67 -8.88
C LEU A 7 0.78 13.58 -7.91
N CYS A 8 2.04 13.90 -8.21
CA CYS A 8 2.83 14.81 -7.40
C CYS A 8 2.28 16.25 -7.39
N LYS A 9 1.81 16.75 -8.54
CA LYS A 9 1.16 18.07 -8.61
C LYS A 9 -0.13 18.09 -7.80
N HIS A 10 -0.95 17.05 -7.91
CA HIS A 10 -2.20 16.96 -7.18
C HIS A 10 -1.98 16.88 -5.67
N ALA A 11 -1.04 16.06 -5.22
CA ALA A 11 -0.69 15.93 -3.81
C ALA A 11 -0.19 17.26 -3.22
N LYS A 12 0.67 17.99 -3.95
CA LYS A 12 1.12 19.34 -3.55
C LYS A 12 -0.04 20.34 -3.50
N ALA A 13 -0.94 20.30 -4.47
CA ALA A 13 -2.11 21.20 -4.48
C ALA A 13 -3.01 20.97 -3.26
N LEU A 14 -3.21 19.72 -2.85
CA LEU A 14 -3.95 19.37 -1.64
C LEU A 14 -3.21 19.85 -0.38
N GLN A 15 -1.90 19.62 -0.29
CA GLN A 15 -1.08 20.07 0.83
C GLN A 15 -1.09 21.61 0.98
N ASN A 16 -1.02 22.35 -0.13
CA ASN A 16 -1.10 23.81 -0.15
C ASN A 16 -2.47 24.34 0.32
N LYS A 17 -3.52 23.51 0.26
CA LYS A 17 -4.85 23.81 0.83
C LYS A 17 -4.98 23.39 2.30
N GLY A 18 -3.89 22.95 2.92
CA GLY A 18 -3.87 22.47 4.31
C GLY A 18 -4.41 21.04 4.49
N ALA A 19 -4.62 20.28 3.41
CA ALA A 19 -5.08 18.91 3.52
C ALA A 19 -3.96 17.97 3.98
N ASN A 20 -4.28 17.08 4.92
CA ASN A 20 -3.41 15.96 5.28
C ASN A 20 -3.63 14.80 4.29
N ALA A 21 -2.97 14.88 3.14
CA ALA A 21 -3.12 13.89 2.07
C ALA A 21 -2.14 12.72 2.23
N MET A 22 -2.60 11.54 1.79
CA MET A 22 -1.78 10.32 1.70
C MET A 22 -1.89 9.76 0.28
N ILE A 23 -0.78 9.25 -0.24
CA ILE A 23 -0.72 8.60 -1.54
C ILE A 23 -0.83 7.09 -1.34
N SER A 24 -1.88 6.49 -1.88
CA SER A 24 -2.01 5.03 -1.96
C SER A 24 -1.45 4.52 -3.28
N LEU A 25 -0.44 3.66 -3.22
CA LEU A 25 0.07 2.94 -4.39
C LEU A 25 -0.53 1.54 -4.41
N ALA A 26 -1.35 1.27 -5.41
CA ALA A 26 -1.99 -0.03 -5.60
C ALA A 26 -1.80 -0.49 -7.04
N THR A 27 -1.28 -1.70 -7.23
CA THR A 27 -1.24 -2.30 -8.57
C THR A 27 -2.57 -2.96 -8.90
N LEU A 28 -2.96 -2.87 -10.18
CA LEU A 28 -4.06 -3.64 -10.75
C LEU A 28 -3.48 -4.89 -11.40
N ASN A 29 -4.09 -6.05 -11.22
CA ASN A 29 -3.64 -7.31 -11.85
C ASN A 29 -3.55 -7.22 -13.39
N GLN A 30 -4.31 -6.31 -14.00
CA GLN A 30 -4.31 -6.06 -15.44
C GLN A 30 -3.17 -5.13 -15.89
N ALA A 31 -2.66 -4.28 -14.98
CA ALA A 31 -1.54 -3.41 -15.25
C ALA A 31 -0.24 -4.21 -15.03
N LYS A 32 0.54 -4.42 -16.09
CA LYS A 32 1.85 -5.12 -16.03
C LYS A 32 2.93 -4.28 -15.33
N VAL A 33 2.67 -3.82 -14.11
CA VAL A 33 3.66 -3.13 -13.27
C VAL A 33 4.44 -4.19 -12.49
N SER A 34 5.71 -4.39 -12.87
CA SER A 34 6.58 -5.29 -12.14
C SER A 34 6.89 -4.75 -10.74
N SER A 35 7.25 -5.63 -9.79
CA SER A 35 7.69 -5.22 -8.45
C SER A 35 8.88 -4.24 -8.48
N LYS A 36 9.77 -4.39 -9.47
CA LYS A 36 10.92 -3.49 -9.66
C LYS A 36 10.46 -2.10 -10.11
N GLU A 37 9.48 -2.05 -11.00
CA GLU A 37 8.91 -0.80 -11.46
C GLU A 37 8.12 -0.11 -10.35
N LEU A 38 7.36 -0.85 -9.55
CA LEU A 38 6.66 -0.31 -8.38
C LEU A 38 7.63 0.29 -7.35
N GLN A 39 8.76 -0.37 -7.08
CA GLN A 39 9.83 0.19 -6.23
C GLN A 39 10.38 1.49 -6.82
N ARG A 40 10.65 1.52 -8.13
CA ARG A 40 11.15 2.72 -8.82
C ARG A 40 10.14 3.88 -8.72
N ILE A 41 8.86 3.61 -8.91
CA ILE A 41 7.78 4.60 -8.78
C ILE A 41 7.69 5.11 -7.35
N THR A 42 7.69 4.20 -6.36
CA THR A 42 7.61 4.56 -4.93
C THR A 42 8.78 5.44 -4.52
N ALA A 43 10.01 5.10 -4.94
CA ALA A 43 11.20 5.90 -4.66
C ALA A 43 11.14 7.29 -5.30
N LYS A 44 10.68 7.39 -6.56
CA LYS A 44 10.48 8.68 -7.24
C LYS A 44 9.49 9.58 -6.48
N ILE A 45 8.37 9.01 -6.02
CA ILE A 45 7.35 9.75 -5.27
C ILE A 45 7.91 10.19 -3.91
N ARG A 46 8.59 9.30 -3.18
CA ARG A 46 9.22 9.62 -1.89
C ARG A 46 10.21 10.78 -2.00
N LEU A 47 11.05 10.78 -3.03
CA LEU A 47 12.00 11.87 -3.28
C LEU A 47 11.31 13.18 -3.65
N ALA A 48 10.23 13.12 -4.44
CA ALA A 48 9.49 14.30 -4.88
C ALA A 48 8.62 14.93 -3.78
N LEU A 49 8.15 14.12 -2.82
CA LEU A 49 7.19 14.48 -1.79
C LEU A 49 7.59 13.89 -0.42
N PRO A 50 8.73 14.30 0.15
CA PRO A 50 9.27 13.68 1.37
C PRO A 50 8.32 13.76 2.58
N ASN A 51 7.47 14.78 2.62
CA ASN A 51 6.56 15.06 3.73
C ASN A 51 5.13 14.53 3.51
N ILE A 52 4.86 13.85 2.38
CA ILE A 52 3.54 13.27 2.11
C ILE A 52 3.61 11.78 2.40
N SER A 53 2.63 11.30 3.15
CA SER A 53 2.59 9.90 3.53
C SER A 53 2.31 8.99 2.34
N ILE A 54 3.01 7.85 2.27
CA ILE A 54 2.81 6.82 1.25
C ILE A 54 2.28 5.54 1.92
N MET A 55 1.25 4.97 1.32
CA MET A 55 0.56 3.76 1.75
C MET A 55 0.67 2.66 0.70
N VAL A 56 0.90 1.42 1.16
CA VAL A 56 0.77 0.21 0.33
C VAL A 56 -0.16 -0.78 1.02
N SER A 57 -0.98 -1.46 0.22
CA SER A 57 -2.00 -2.41 0.68
C SER A 57 -1.47 -3.86 0.73
N GLY A 58 -2.36 -4.83 0.95
CA GLY A 58 -2.06 -6.26 0.80
C GLY A 58 -2.21 -6.79 -0.63
N ARG A 59 -2.33 -5.91 -1.64
CA ARG A 59 -2.45 -6.32 -3.06
C ARG A 59 -1.13 -6.87 -3.61
N GLU A 60 -0.02 -6.40 -3.07
CA GLU A 60 1.33 -6.61 -3.59
C GLU A 60 2.01 -7.83 -2.93
N ARG A 61 2.43 -8.82 -3.73
CA ARG A 61 3.12 -10.03 -3.23
C ARG A 61 4.50 -9.73 -2.63
N GLU A 62 5.27 -8.85 -3.26
CA GLU A 62 6.66 -8.54 -2.86
C GLU A 62 6.79 -7.16 -2.20
N ARG A 63 5.82 -6.79 -1.36
CA ARG A 63 5.76 -5.44 -0.77
C ARG A 63 6.84 -5.14 0.27
N ASP A 64 7.53 -6.16 0.78
CA ASP A 64 8.59 -5.98 1.79
C ASP A 64 9.70 -5.06 1.29
N LYS A 65 9.97 -5.10 -0.01
CA LYS A 65 10.94 -4.22 -0.68
C LYS A 65 10.52 -2.74 -0.67
N LEU A 66 9.26 -2.45 -0.37
CA LEU A 66 8.70 -1.10 -0.31
C LEU A 66 8.71 -0.53 1.10
N PHE A 67 8.85 -1.35 2.15
CA PHE A 67 8.76 -0.90 3.54
C PHE A 67 9.71 0.24 3.90
N PRO A 68 10.96 0.30 3.39
CA PRO A 68 11.83 1.45 3.64
C PRO A 68 11.37 2.77 2.99
N LEU A 69 10.39 2.73 2.09
CA LEU A 69 9.95 3.87 1.28
C LEU A 69 8.54 4.36 1.63
N ILE A 70 7.82 3.68 2.51
CA ILE A 70 6.41 3.94 2.83
C ILE A 70 6.23 4.24 4.32
N ASP A 71 5.13 4.90 4.67
CA ASP A 71 4.81 5.25 6.07
C ASP A 71 3.68 4.38 6.63
N TYR A 72 2.78 3.91 5.76
CA TYR A 72 1.62 3.11 6.14
C TYR A 72 1.56 1.78 5.38
N VAL A 73 1.25 0.72 6.11
CA VAL A 73 1.06 -0.62 5.53
C VAL A 73 -0.32 -1.17 5.92
N GLY A 74 -1.13 -1.50 4.92
CA GLY A 74 -2.41 -2.17 5.16
C GLY A 74 -2.21 -3.66 5.42
N THR A 75 -2.65 -4.19 6.56
CA THR A 75 -2.45 -5.61 6.93
C THR A 75 -3.77 -6.32 7.25
N GLY A 76 -3.78 -7.66 7.18
CA GLY A 76 -4.98 -8.46 7.48
C GLY A 76 -6.19 -8.05 6.64
N GLY A 77 -5.97 -7.75 5.36
CA GLY A 77 -7.02 -7.32 4.45
C GLY A 77 -8.08 -8.40 4.28
N VAL A 78 -9.33 -7.97 4.14
CA VAL A 78 -10.42 -8.81 3.59
C VAL A 78 -11.05 -8.02 2.46
N THR A 79 -11.26 -8.67 1.32
CA THR A 79 -11.68 -7.98 0.08
C THR A 79 -13.12 -8.32 -0.30
N PHE A 80 -13.87 -8.89 0.64
CA PHE A 80 -15.29 -9.20 0.49
C PHE A 80 -16.07 -8.65 1.70
N PRO A 81 -17.33 -8.24 1.51
CA PRO A 81 -18.14 -7.69 2.60
C PRO A 81 -18.26 -8.67 3.77
N GLY A 82 -18.13 -8.16 5.00
CA GLY A 82 -18.26 -8.98 6.22
C GLY A 82 -17.11 -9.93 6.50
N GLY A 83 -16.01 -9.93 5.73
CA GLY A 83 -14.97 -10.96 5.84
C GLY A 83 -14.19 -11.06 7.16
N ARG A 84 -14.39 -10.11 8.09
CA ARG A 84 -13.83 -10.18 9.45
C ARG A 84 -14.81 -10.77 10.48
N THR A 85 -16.11 -10.81 10.17
CA THR A 85 -17.18 -11.13 11.12
C THR A 85 -18.10 -12.26 10.65
N VAL A 86 -18.22 -12.48 9.34
CA VAL A 86 -19.23 -13.34 8.73
C VAL A 86 -18.56 -14.45 7.92
N HIS A 87 -18.79 -15.70 8.32
CA HIS A 87 -18.49 -16.96 7.63
C HIS A 87 -17.18 -17.04 6.81
N LYS A 88 -16.14 -17.67 7.40
CA LYS A 88 -14.90 -18.07 6.70
C LYS A 88 -15.11 -19.04 5.52
N ASN A 89 -16.32 -19.56 5.30
CA ASN A 89 -16.62 -20.71 4.43
C ASN A 89 -17.70 -20.48 3.36
N SER A 90 -18.02 -19.23 2.98
CA SER A 90 -18.92 -19.02 1.84
C SER A 90 -18.11 -18.79 0.57
N GLU A 91 -17.93 -19.85 -0.22
CA GLU A 91 -17.40 -19.81 -1.60
C GLU A 91 -18.21 -18.87 -2.53
N SER A 92 -19.37 -18.38 -2.07
CA SER A 92 -20.28 -17.49 -2.79
C SER A 92 -20.04 -15.99 -2.62
N LEU A 93 -19.07 -15.55 -1.81
CA LEU A 93 -18.83 -14.12 -1.61
C LEU A 93 -17.93 -13.52 -2.70
N VAL A 94 -18.46 -12.50 -3.39
CA VAL A 94 -17.76 -11.75 -4.44
C VAL A 94 -16.62 -10.94 -3.81
N LYS A 95 -15.38 -11.27 -4.21
CA LYS A 95 -14.18 -10.51 -3.84
C LYS A 95 -13.99 -9.33 -4.78
N GLN A 96 -13.61 -8.17 -4.24
CA GLN A 96 -13.19 -7.02 -5.05
C GLN A 96 -11.89 -7.30 -5.80
N PHE A 97 -10.94 -8.01 -5.16
CA PHE A 97 -9.68 -8.48 -5.73
C PHE A 97 -9.06 -9.56 -4.84
N ASN A 98 -8.10 -10.32 -5.39
CA ASN A 98 -7.29 -11.26 -4.62
C ASN A 98 -6.12 -10.54 -3.96
N LEU A 99 -5.83 -10.87 -2.70
CA LEU A 99 -4.66 -10.35 -1.99
C LEU A 99 -3.37 -10.97 -2.52
N GLY A 100 -2.33 -10.15 -2.65
CA GLY A 100 -0.96 -10.62 -2.90
C GLY A 100 -0.24 -11.00 -1.62
N ASP A 101 -0.59 -10.39 -0.49
CA ASP A 101 -0.06 -10.71 0.82
C ASP A 101 -1.19 -11.02 1.81
N THR A 102 -1.14 -12.21 2.41
CA THR A 102 -2.14 -12.73 3.35
C THR A 102 -1.62 -12.78 4.79
N ARG A 103 -0.40 -12.30 5.04
CA ARG A 103 0.16 -12.19 6.39
C ARG A 103 -0.73 -11.34 7.30
N THR A 104 -0.89 -11.82 8.52
CA THR A 104 -1.57 -11.15 9.62
C THR A 104 -0.82 -9.88 10.05
N PRO A 105 -1.48 -8.95 10.76
CA PRO A 105 -0.81 -7.79 11.33
C PRO A 105 0.41 -8.17 12.19
N LYS A 106 0.30 -9.22 13.00
CA LYS A 106 1.39 -9.70 13.87
C LYS A 106 2.63 -10.15 13.08
N GLU A 107 2.43 -10.89 12.00
CA GLU A 107 3.53 -11.34 11.14
C GLU A 107 4.24 -10.16 10.45
N ILE A 108 3.48 -9.17 9.98
CA ILE A 108 4.04 -7.97 9.37
C ILE A 108 4.81 -7.13 10.39
N ILE A 109 4.26 -6.94 11.60
CA ILE A 109 4.95 -6.21 12.68
C ILE A 109 6.25 -6.93 13.07
N SER A 110 6.21 -8.26 13.19
CA SER A 110 7.40 -9.06 13.48
C SER A 110 8.45 -8.91 12.38
N PHE A 111 8.05 -8.91 11.11
CA PHE A 111 8.95 -8.68 9.99
C PHE A 111 9.56 -7.28 10.02
N LEU A 112 8.75 -6.23 10.20
CA LEU A 112 9.22 -4.84 10.26
C LEU A 112 10.24 -4.63 11.38
N LYS A 113 9.99 -5.21 12.57
CA LYS A 113 10.95 -5.20 13.67
C LYS A 113 12.25 -5.91 13.32
N SER A 114 12.19 -7.02 12.57
CA SER A 114 13.40 -7.76 12.15
C SER A 114 14.32 -6.96 11.22
N ILE A 115 13.78 -5.94 10.54
CA ILE A 115 14.54 -5.02 9.68
C ILE A 115 14.72 -3.63 10.34
N ASN A 116 14.63 -3.54 11.66
CA ASN A 116 14.79 -2.31 12.46
C ASN A 116 13.82 -1.17 12.12
N ILE A 117 12.63 -1.50 11.61
CA ILE A 117 11.56 -0.51 11.42
C ILE A 117 10.63 -0.55 12.64
N ASN A 118 10.54 0.58 13.34
CA ASN A 118 9.60 0.75 14.45
C ASN A 118 8.19 1.02 13.92
N VAL A 119 7.23 0.25 14.42
CA VAL A 119 5.82 0.37 14.05
C VAL A 119 5.07 1.08 15.17
N LYS A 120 4.33 2.12 14.82
CA LYS A 120 3.33 2.75 15.69
C LYS A 120 1.96 2.20 15.30
N GLU A 121 1.28 1.57 16.24
CA GLU A 121 -0.10 1.09 16.11
C GLU A 121 -1.10 2.23 16.35
#